data_AF-A0A0A7ENJ8-F1
#
_entry.id   AF-A0A0A7ENJ8-F1
#
_cell.length_a   1.000
_cell.length_b   1.000
_cell.length_c   1.000
_cell.angle_alpha   90.00
_cell.angle_beta   90.00
_cell.angle_gamma   90.00
#
_symmetry.space_group_name_H-M   'P 1'
#
loop_
_entity.id
_entity.type
_entity.pdbx_description
1 polymer ?
#
loop_
_entity_poly.entity_id
_entity_poly.type
_entity_poly.pdbx_seq_one_letter_code
_entity_poly.pdbx_strand_id
1 'polypeptide(L)'
;MNNKNYFIVASLLLGFSLSHTAYACTSTESEPNDLESQANVIDCANTTLAGSSKRGDIDWFSFSTSENGEISIRLDHDSRDDFDWALFGETGNAILTGETSNVPELGSITAAAGNYYVKVTRYSGRGWYDLTVNYPTEPTPPAEDCGYGFTPAIPSDLTYWQTGNANDACGALTSGQGATLLMGGGTDVDSAFTGRVLPHIGNNQDVVILRTSGSDGYNDYLSGLLNADSVNTLLVDSRTLANSDYVAWTIKSAEFVFIAGGDQADYLNQWHNTQLQDALQHVYDKGGVIGGTSAGMALLGGSVYDPDGILGAISDEVVTDFCHDTINISQGMFSNNLLANTLTDTHFAERDRLARSVVFLGHLAAGSNVIAADENTSLYVKSNGESLVDGSGAVYIFKETATTERQQLSCNAPVIYNNIERLKLIANQQINLNTGSHNGETLSVSIDGTSNRYYSPLNPY
;
A
#
# COMPACT_ATOMS: atom_id res chain seq x y z
N MET A 1 5.04 19.78 -72.44
CA MET A 1 4.74 20.80 -71.41
C MET A 1 4.20 20.09 -70.18
N ASN A 2 4.86 20.31 -69.04
CA ASN A 2 4.49 20.01 -67.65
C ASN A 2 4.30 18.55 -67.18
N ASN A 3 5.41 18.04 -66.64
CA ASN A 3 5.52 17.22 -65.42
C ASN A 3 4.51 17.59 -64.33
N LYS A 4 4.04 16.59 -63.58
CA LYS A 4 3.97 16.62 -62.11
C LYS A 4 3.86 15.18 -61.56
N ASN A 5 5.01 14.61 -61.23
CA ASN A 5 5.13 13.45 -60.36
C ASN A 5 4.87 13.91 -58.91
N TYR A 6 3.90 13.31 -58.23
CA TYR A 6 3.71 13.49 -56.80
C TYR A 6 4.63 12.50 -56.06
N PHE A 7 5.73 13.01 -55.52
CA PHE A 7 6.52 12.32 -54.50
C PHE A 7 5.78 12.43 -53.17
N ILE A 8 5.36 11.30 -52.60
CA ILE A 8 4.92 11.20 -51.21
C ILE A 8 6.19 11.09 -50.37
N VAL A 9 6.50 12.14 -49.62
CA VAL A 9 7.57 12.16 -48.62
C VAL A 9 7.01 11.54 -47.34
N ALA A 10 7.35 10.28 -47.08
CA ALA A 10 7.15 9.67 -45.77
C ALA A 10 8.17 10.27 -44.80
N SER A 11 7.70 11.10 -43.87
CA SER A 11 8.54 11.63 -42.79
C SER A 11 8.68 10.54 -41.73
N LEU A 12 9.84 9.88 -41.70
CA LEU A 12 10.24 8.99 -40.63
C LEU A 12 10.68 9.86 -39.43
N LEU A 13 9.79 10.06 -38.45
CA LEU A 13 10.18 10.63 -37.16
C LEU A 13 10.95 9.55 -36.39
N LEU A 14 12.28 9.61 -36.41
CA LEU A 14 13.11 8.95 -35.42
C LEU A 14 12.94 9.72 -34.09
N GLY A 15 12.17 9.14 -33.17
CA GLY A 15 12.20 9.57 -31.77
C GLY A 15 13.53 9.14 -31.16
N PHE A 16 14.41 10.10 -30.88
CA PHE A 16 15.54 9.90 -29.99
C PHE A 16 14.99 9.82 -28.56
N SER A 17 14.96 8.62 -27.98
CA SER A 17 14.79 8.45 -26.54
C SER A 17 16.05 8.96 -25.84
N LEU A 18 15.96 10.10 -25.16
CA LEU A 18 16.95 10.54 -24.19
C LEU A 18 16.81 9.68 -22.94
N SER A 19 17.59 8.61 -22.85
CA SER A 19 17.78 7.85 -21.62
C SER A 19 18.42 8.75 -20.57
N HIS A 20 17.65 9.17 -19.56
CA HIS A 20 18.20 9.82 -18.37
C HIS A 20 18.62 8.72 -17.40
N THR A 21 19.92 8.62 -17.13
CA THR A 21 20.47 7.79 -16.07
C THR A 21 20.17 8.45 -14.73
N ALA A 22 19.37 7.83 -13.87
CA ALA A 22 19.26 8.23 -12.48
C ALA A 22 20.58 7.90 -11.76
N TYR A 23 21.27 8.91 -11.22
CA TYR A 23 22.49 8.72 -10.44
C TYR A 23 22.13 8.56 -8.96
N ALA A 24 22.71 7.56 -8.30
CA ALA A 24 22.59 7.40 -6.85
C ALA A 24 23.30 8.54 -6.13
N CYS A 25 22.72 9.04 -5.03
CA CYS A 25 23.34 10.06 -4.19
C CYS A 25 24.72 9.61 -3.70
N THR A 26 25.71 10.49 -3.82
CA THR A 26 27.04 10.29 -3.25
C THR A 26 26.95 10.33 -1.71
N SER A 27 27.52 9.32 -1.04
CA SER A 27 27.52 9.19 0.43
C SER A 27 28.91 9.10 1.03
N THR A 28 29.95 9.11 0.19
CA THR A 28 31.36 9.13 0.58
C THR A 28 32.10 10.09 -0.32
N GLU A 29 33.06 10.82 0.22
CA GLU A 29 33.96 11.65 -0.59
C GLU A 29 34.82 10.79 -1.55
N SER A 30 35.34 11.44 -2.59
CA SER A 30 36.25 10.87 -3.58
C SER A 30 37.47 11.75 -3.76
N GLU A 31 38.63 11.19 -3.41
CA GLU A 31 39.92 11.86 -3.47
C GLU A 31 40.59 11.76 -4.86
N PRO A 32 41.31 12.80 -5.34
CA PRO A 32 41.59 14.07 -4.66
C PRO A 32 40.48 15.11 -4.83
N ASN A 33 40.09 15.78 -3.75
CA ASN A 33 39.23 16.98 -3.75
C ASN A 33 39.89 18.19 -3.03
N ASP A 34 41.22 18.18 -2.94
CA ASP A 34 42.07 19.20 -2.28
C ASP A 34 41.96 20.64 -2.84
N LEU A 35 41.32 20.80 -4.00
CA LEU A 35 41.18 22.06 -4.71
C LEU A 35 39.72 22.32 -5.08
N GLU A 36 39.30 23.58 -5.11
CA GLU A 36 37.95 24.00 -5.54
C GLU A 36 37.59 23.44 -6.93
N SER A 37 38.54 23.42 -7.87
CA SER A 37 38.35 22.85 -9.21
C SER A 37 38.20 21.32 -9.25
N GLN A 38 38.44 20.66 -8.12
CA GLN A 38 38.33 19.21 -7.92
C GLN A 38 37.19 18.86 -6.93
N ALA A 39 36.35 19.84 -6.59
CA ALA A 39 35.30 19.67 -5.61
C ALA A 39 34.41 18.46 -5.93
N ASN A 40 34.14 17.64 -4.92
CA ASN A 40 33.15 16.57 -5.05
C ASN A 40 31.75 17.18 -5.15
N VAL A 41 30.90 16.61 -5.99
CA VAL A 41 29.54 17.10 -6.15
C VAL A 41 28.64 16.48 -5.07
N ILE A 42 27.89 17.32 -4.37
CA ILE A 42 26.83 16.91 -3.44
C ILE A 42 25.55 16.82 -4.26
N ASP A 43 25.27 15.63 -4.80
CA ASP A 43 24.19 15.43 -5.78
C ASP A 43 22.78 15.46 -5.15
N CYS A 44 22.68 15.31 -3.83
CA CYS A 44 21.42 15.24 -3.10
C CYS A 44 21.45 16.10 -1.83
N ALA A 45 20.44 16.96 -1.67
CA ALA A 45 20.25 17.72 -0.43
C ALA A 45 19.96 16.77 0.76
N ASN A 46 20.39 17.18 1.95
CA ASN A 46 20.16 16.45 3.22
C ASN A 46 20.73 15.02 3.24
N THR A 47 21.71 14.74 2.38
CA THR A 47 22.46 13.48 2.40
C THR A 47 23.76 13.68 3.19
N THR A 48 24.08 12.72 4.06
CA THR A 48 25.34 12.70 4.81
C THR A 48 26.46 12.12 3.96
N LEU A 49 27.52 12.90 3.77
CA LEU A 49 28.76 12.53 3.10
C LEU A 49 29.82 12.22 4.14
N ALA A 50 30.26 10.96 4.16
CA ALA A 50 31.38 10.54 4.99
C ALA A 50 32.71 10.95 4.33
N GLY A 51 33.52 11.72 5.06
CA GLY A 51 34.87 12.11 4.68
C GLY A 51 35.89 11.78 5.76
N SER A 52 37.17 11.94 5.46
CA SER A 52 38.28 11.69 6.36
C SER A 52 39.49 12.55 6.01
N SER A 53 39.82 13.51 6.88
CA SER A 53 40.90 14.45 6.64
C SER A 53 42.13 14.21 7.53
N LYS A 54 43.33 14.37 6.93
CA LYS A 54 44.63 14.34 7.61
C LYS A 54 45.34 15.70 7.52
N ARG A 55 46.55 15.80 8.07
CA ARG A 55 47.32 17.06 8.04
C ARG A 55 47.62 17.48 6.60
N GLY A 56 46.97 18.56 6.15
CA GLY A 56 47.16 19.14 4.83
C GLY A 56 46.08 18.76 3.80
N ASP A 57 45.11 17.91 4.16
CA ASP A 57 43.88 17.71 3.36
C ASP A 57 42.97 18.92 3.47
N ILE A 58 42.42 19.33 2.33
CA ILE A 58 41.40 20.36 2.26
C ILE A 58 40.28 19.86 1.35
N ASP A 59 39.16 19.46 1.93
CA ASP A 59 38.13 18.79 1.13
C ASP A 59 37.16 19.84 0.58
N TRP A 60 37.10 19.96 -0.75
CA TRP A 60 36.12 20.82 -1.42
C TRP A 60 34.92 20.01 -1.90
N PHE A 61 33.75 20.60 -1.70
CA PHE A 61 32.46 20.11 -2.17
C PHE A 61 31.73 21.21 -2.94
N SER A 62 30.88 20.83 -3.88
CA SER A 62 30.09 21.75 -4.70
C SER A 62 28.65 21.28 -4.80
N PHE A 63 27.73 22.24 -4.87
CA PHE A 63 26.30 21.98 -5.12
C PHE A 63 25.66 23.20 -5.78
N SER A 64 24.48 22.99 -6.36
CA SER A 64 23.70 24.06 -6.98
C SER A 64 22.29 24.08 -6.40
N THR A 65 21.78 25.28 -6.12
CA THR A 65 20.37 25.50 -5.78
C THR A 65 19.72 26.33 -6.88
N SER A 66 18.49 25.98 -7.26
CA SER A 66 17.76 26.61 -8.37
C SER A 66 16.76 27.68 -7.93
N GLU A 67 16.48 27.76 -6.63
CA GLU A 67 15.56 28.73 -6.04
C GLU A 67 16.19 29.42 -4.82
N ASN A 68 15.56 30.51 -4.38
CA ASN A 68 16.02 31.21 -3.17
C ASN A 68 15.51 30.47 -1.94
N GLY A 69 16.38 30.21 -0.96
CA GLY A 69 15.97 29.59 0.29
C GLY A 69 17.12 29.34 1.24
N GLU A 70 16.88 28.53 2.27
CA GLU A 70 17.86 28.26 3.31
C GLU A 70 18.85 27.18 2.90
N ILE A 71 20.15 27.51 2.96
CA ILE A 71 21.25 26.55 2.94
C ILE A 71 21.67 26.31 4.39
N SER A 72 21.70 25.06 4.84
CA SER A 72 22.20 24.69 6.17
C SER A 72 23.29 23.64 6.08
N ILE A 73 24.34 23.82 6.87
CA ILE A 73 25.48 22.91 6.98
C ILE A 73 25.51 22.31 8.38
N ARG A 74 25.72 21.00 8.43
CA ARG A 74 26.03 20.23 9.63
C ARG A 74 27.32 19.46 9.37
N LEU A 75 28.32 19.67 10.22
CA LEU A 75 29.58 18.94 10.21
C LEU A 75 29.73 18.18 11.53
N ASP A 76 29.63 16.86 11.49
CA ASP A 76 29.83 15.99 12.66
C ASP A 76 31.21 15.36 12.62
N HIS A 77 31.85 15.16 13.77
CA HIS A 77 33.18 14.54 13.87
C HIS A 77 33.45 14.03 15.29
N ASP A 78 34.57 13.32 15.50
CA ASP A 78 34.95 12.92 16.86
C ASP A 78 35.25 14.14 17.73
N SER A 79 34.79 14.10 18.99
CA SER A 79 35.02 15.13 20.02
C SER A 79 36.50 15.48 20.31
N ARG A 80 37.45 14.67 19.85
CA ARG A 80 38.90 14.88 20.01
C ARG A 80 39.53 15.58 18.80
N ASP A 81 38.79 15.70 17.71
CA ASP A 81 39.20 16.35 16.48
C ASP A 81 38.47 17.70 16.34
N ASP A 82 38.95 18.54 15.42
CA ASP A 82 38.39 19.88 15.21
C ASP A 82 38.47 20.22 13.73
N PHE A 83 37.32 20.19 13.06
CA PHE A 83 37.17 20.48 11.65
C PHE A 83 36.28 21.71 11.50
N ASP A 84 36.74 22.65 10.69
CA ASP A 84 36.04 23.87 10.35
C ASP A 84 35.44 23.72 8.94
N TRP A 85 34.39 24.49 8.65
CA TRP A 85 33.85 24.61 7.30
C TRP A 85 33.63 26.05 6.88
N ALA A 86 33.71 26.29 5.58
CA ALA A 86 33.40 27.57 4.96
C ALA A 86 32.55 27.37 3.71
N LEU A 87 31.42 28.08 3.64
CA LEU A 87 30.53 28.15 2.49
C LEU A 87 30.92 29.34 1.62
N PHE A 88 31.02 29.11 0.32
CA PHE A 88 31.31 30.10 -0.72
C PHE A 88 30.17 30.11 -1.74
N GLY A 89 29.88 31.28 -2.31
CA GLY A 89 29.14 31.36 -3.57
C GLY A 89 30.08 31.14 -4.77
N GLU A 90 29.55 31.23 -5.99
CA GLU A 90 30.29 30.99 -7.24
C GLU A 90 31.61 31.79 -7.38
N THR A 91 31.68 32.99 -6.78
CA THR A 91 32.93 33.75 -6.68
C THR A 91 32.99 34.54 -5.38
N GLY A 92 34.20 34.82 -4.89
CA GLY A 92 34.44 35.73 -3.78
C GLY A 92 34.88 35.05 -2.48
N ASN A 93 34.72 35.77 -1.37
CA ASN A 93 35.08 35.26 -0.03
C ASN A 93 33.98 34.35 0.53
N ALA A 94 34.30 33.63 1.61
CA ALA A 94 33.32 32.83 2.33
C ALA A 94 32.13 33.70 2.78
N ILE A 95 30.91 33.21 2.56
CA ILE A 95 29.64 33.86 2.90
C ILE A 95 29.09 33.38 4.24
N LEU A 96 29.54 32.22 4.71
CA LEU A 96 29.24 31.65 6.04
C LEU A 96 30.39 30.72 6.45
N THR A 97 30.73 30.69 7.73
CA THR A 97 31.79 29.81 8.27
C THR A 97 31.35 29.19 9.59
N GLY A 98 31.72 27.94 9.80
CA GLY A 98 31.82 27.29 11.11
C GLY A 98 33.30 27.15 11.45
N GLU A 99 33.73 27.82 12.53
CA GLU A 99 35.09 27.71 13.08
C GLU A 99 35.00 27.55 14.61
N THR A 100 34.31 26.51 15.05
CA THR A 100 33.97 26.22 16.45
C THR A 100 34.26 24.77 16.79
N SER A 101 34.66 24.52 18.04
CA SER A 101 34.88 23.15 18.53
C SER A 101 33.58 22.40 18.89
N ASN A 102 32.45 22.76 18.29
CA ASN A 102 31.16 22.12 18.58
C ASN A 102 31.01 20.82 17.78
N VAL A 103 30.34 19.84 18.36
CA VAL A 103 30.03 18.57 17.69
C VAL A 103 28.53 18.30 17.80
N PRO A 104 27.76 18.37 16.70
CA PRO A 104 28.17 18.85 15.37
C PRO A 104 28.40 20.36 15.35
N GLU A 105 29.14 20.83 14.35
CA GLU A 105 29.17 22.22 13.98
C GLU A 105 28.04 22.56 13.00
N LEU A 106 27.33 23.66 13.25
CA LEU A 106 26.12 24.03 12.54
C LEU A 106 26.16 25.47 12.03
N GLY A 107 25.54 25.71 10.88
CA GLY A 107 25.24 27.07 10.41
C GLY A 107 24.24 27.07 9.26
N SER A 108 23.47 28.15 9.14
CA SER A 108 22.55 28.35 8.02
C SER A 108 22.52 29.78 7.52
N ILE A 109 22.15 29.96 6.26
CA ILE A 109 21.97 31.25 5.60
C ILE A 109 20.86 31.16 4.54
N THR A 110 20.07 32.20 4.39
CA THR A 110 19.20 32.34 3.22
C THR A 110 20.02 32.84 2.03
N ALA A 111 20.07 32.06 0.96
CA ALA A 111 20.85 32.36 -0.23
C ALA A 111 19.97 32.33 -1.49
N ALA A 112 20.47 32.92 -2.57
CA ALA A 112 19.77 32.93 -3.85
C ALA A 112 20.08 31.67 -4.66
N ALA A 113 19.29 31.40 -5.69
CA ALA A 113 19.63 30.39 -6.70
C ALA A 113 21.05 30.62 -7.25
N GLY A 114 21.86 29.57 -7.32
CA GLY A 114 23.25 29.65 -7.78
C GLY A 114 24.09 28.43 -7.41
N ASN A 115 25.36 28.51 -7.80
CA ASN A 115 26.38 27.50 -7.47
C ASN A 115 27.09 27.87 -6.17
N TYR A 116 27.31 26.88 -5.32
CA TYR A 116 27.92 27.02 -4.02
C TYR A 116 28.99 25.97 -3.78
N TYR A 117 29.94 26.31 -2.91
CA TYR A 117 31.03 25.43 -2.54
C TYR A 117 31.18 25.37 -1.03
N VAL A 118 31.39 24.18 -0.49
CA VAL A 118 31.78 23.97 0.90
C VAL A 118 33.21 23.52 0.93
N LYS A 119 34.03 24.21 1.72
CA LYS A 119 35.39 23.80 2.02
C LYS A 119 35.43 23.31 3.46
N VAL A 120 35.86 22.07 3.67
CA VAL A 120 36.14 21.51 4.99
C VAL A 120 37.65 21.59 5.23
N THR A 121 38.05 22.11 6.38
CA THR A 121 39.45 22.23 6.77
C THR A 121 39.69 21.72 8.17
N ARG A 122 40.77 20.99 8.35
CA ARG A 122 41.16 20.47 9.66
C ARG A 122 41.92 21.50 10.49
N TYR A 123 41.30 22.02 11.53
CA TYR A 123 41.98 22.84 12.55
C TYR A 123 42.92 21.98 13.41
N SER A 124 42.41 20.88 13.98
CA SER A 124 43.20 19.95 14.80
C SER A 124 42.70 18.50 14.67
N GLY A 125 43.35 17.52 15.33
CA GLY A 125 42.89 16.12 15.26
C GLY A 125 43.35 15.28 14.07
N ARG A 126 42.61 14.24 13.66
CA ARG A 126 42.68 13.52 12.37
C ARG A 126 41.54 12.51 12.32
N GLY A 127 41.05 12.20 11.12
CA GLY A 127 40.11 11.11 10.94
C GLY A 127 38.83 11.59 10.30
N TRP A 128 37.73 10.92 10.65
CA TRP A 128 36.47 11.04 9.94
C TRP A 128 35.72 12.32 10.28
N TYR A 129 34.89 12.76 9.33
CA TYR A 129 33.81 13.70 9.55
C TYR A 129 32.61 13.30 8.69
N ASP A 130 31.42 13.72 9.12
CA ASP A 130 30.17 13.57 8.39
C ASP A 130 29.65 14.96 8.02
N LEU A 131 29.70 15.30 6.73
CA LEU A 131 29.18 16.55 6.19
C LEU A 131 27.76 16.34 5.68
N THR A 132 26.80 17.11 6.18
CA THR A 132 25.44 17.18 5.63
C THR A 132 25.13 18.60 5.21
N VAL A 133 24.77 18.77 3.94
CA VAL A 133 24.35 20.07 3.38
C VAL A 133 22.90 19.95 2.92
N ASN A 134 22.04 20.78 3.49
CA ASN A 134 20.66 20.94 3.03
C ASN A 134 20.55 22.26 2.29
N TYR A 135 19.81 22.27 1.18
CA TYR A 135 19.61 23.44 0.35
C TYR A 135 18.30 23.29 -0.44
N PRO A 136 17.71 24.40 -0.91
CA PRO A 136 16.51 24.34 -1.73
C PRO A 136 16.86 23.67 -3.06
N THR A 137 16.22 22.55 -3.34
CA THR A 137 16.24 21.96 -4.67
C THR A 137 14.96 22.41 -5.35
N GLU A 138 15.00 22.83 -6.63
CA GLU A 138 13.83 22.63 -7.51
C GLU A 138 13.34 21.22 -7.19
N PRO A 139 12.03 20.96 -7.09
CA PRO A 139 11.58 19.59 -7.30
C PRO A 139 12.15 19.20 -8.67
N THR A 140 13.23 18.41 -8.68
CA THR A 140 13.63 17.64 -9.85
C THR A 140 12.33 16.99 -10.26
N PRO A 141 11.75 17.31 -11.43
CA PRO A 141 10.46 16.75 -11.76
C PRO A 141 10.67 15.25 -11.69
N PRO A 142 9.97 14.52 -10.79
CA PRO A 142 9.90 13.08 -10.94
C PRO A 142 9.49 12.84 -12.39
N ALA A 143 10.10 11.85 -13.04
CA ALA A 143 9.63 11.43 -14.36
C ALA A 143 8.10 11.35 -14.30
N GLU A 144 7.41 11.78 -15.36
CA GLU A 144 5.95 11.63 -15.44
C GLU A 144 5.60 10.19 -15.06
N ASP A 145 5.00 9.99 -13.88
CA ASP A 145 5.06 8.70 -13.21
C ASP A 145 3.98 7.81 -13.79
N CYS A 146 4.32 7.16 -14.89
CA CYS A 146 3.42 6.31 -15.66
C CYS A 146 2.03 6.91 -15.98
N GLY A 147 1.96 8.23 -16.12
CA GLY A 147 0.73 8.96 -16.40
C GLY A 147 -0.08 9.38 -15.17
N TYR A 148 0.46 9.23 -13.96
CA TYR A 148 -0.11 9.74 -12.70
C TYR A 148 0.32 11.17 -12.36
N GLY A 149 1.16 11.78 -13.20
CA GLY A 149 1.70 13.11 -12.98
C GLY A 149 2.74 13.13 -11.86
N PHE A 150 3.05 14.32 -11.36
CA PHE A 150 4.06 14.49 -10.31
C PHE A 150 3.54 13.98 -8.96
N THR A 151 4.44 13.36 -8.19
CA THR A 151 4.19 12.98 -6.79
C THR A 151 3.75 14.21 -5.98
N PRO A 152 2.55 14.21 -5.38
CA PRO A 152 2.09 15.31 -4.55
C PRO A 152 2.90 15.46 -3.26
N ALA A 153 2.80 16.61 -2.60
CA ALA A 153 3.45 16.82 -1.31
C ALA A 153 2.86 15.91 -0.22
N ILE A 154 3.74 15.29 0.55
CA ILE A 154 3.35 14.41 1.67
C ILE A 154 2.67 15.26 2.77
N PRO A 155 1.46 14.89 3.24
CA PRO A 155 0.83 15.56 4.37
C PRO A 155 1.69 15.49 5.62
N SER A 156 1.83 16.60 6.34
CA SER A 156 2.69 16.67 7.54
C SER A 156 2.24 15.76 8.69
N ASP A 157 0.98 15.36 8.70
CA ASP A 157 0.35 14.48 9.70
C ASP A 157 0.29 13.01 9.23
N LEU A 158 0.70 12.70 8.00
CA LEU A 158 0.73 11.33 7.50
C LEU A 158 1.93 10.58 8.11
N THR A 159 1.65 9.51 8.84
CA THR A 159 2.69 8.53 9.18
C THR A 159 2.79 7.52 8.03
N TYR A 160 3.99 7.38 7.46
CA TYR A 160 4.26 6.43 6.39
C TYR A 160 5.66 5.83 6.51
N TRP A 161 5.85 4.69 5.86
CA TRP A 161 7.14 3.99 5.77
C TRP A 161 7.33 3.45 4.37
N GLN A 162 8.54 3.61 3.84
CA GLN A 162 8.92 3.18 2.51
C GLN A 162 10.15 2.27 2.57
N THR A 163 10.05 1.13 1.89
CA THR A 163 11.17 0.22 1.64
C THR A 163 11.30 0.04 0.14
N GLY A 164 12.51 0.14 -0.40
CA GLY A 164 12.76 0.00 -1.83
C GLY A 164 12.86 1.35 -2.56
N ASN A 165 12.47 1.38 -3.83
CA ASN A 165 12.64 2.54 -4.71
C ASN A 165 11.65 3.67 -4.38
N ALA A 166 12.07 4.91 -4.66
CA ALA A 166 11.27 6.12 -4.47
C ALA A 166 10.36 6.45 -5.66
N ASN A 167 10.71 5.96 -6.85
CA ASN A 167 9.97 6.20 -8.10
C ASN A 167 9.04 5.00 -8.39
N ASP A 168 7.95 5.20 -9.13
CA ASP A 168 7.06 4.12 -9.57
C ASP A 168 7.79 3.14 -10.51
N ALA A 169 7.56 1.86 -10.29
CA ALA A 169 8.05 0.75 -11.08
C ALA A 169 7.41 0.68 -12.47
N CYS A 170 6.28 1.36 -12.67
CA CYS A 170 5.65 1.55 -13.96
C CYS A 170 5.16 0.23 -14.58
N GLY A 171 4.55 -0.63 -13.76
CA GLY A 171 4.08 -1.95 -14.11
C GLY A 171 3.08 -2.00 -15.26
N ALA A 172 3.38 -2.79 -16.29
CA ALA A 172 2.43 -3.05 -17.36
C ALA A 172 1.33 -4.02 -16.87
N LEU A 173 0.18 -3.46 -16.46
CA LEU A 173 -1.02 -4.22 -16.12
C LEU A 173 -1.98 -4.31 -17.31
N THR A 174 -2.88 -5.29 -17.28
CA THR A 174 -3.96 -5.38 -18.28
C THR A 174 -5.24 -4.75 -17.73
N SER A 175 -5.60 -3.57 -18.24
CA SER A 175 -6.81 -2.87 -17.83
C SER A 175 -8.06 -3.74 -17.92
N GLY A 176 -8.92 -3.65 -16.91
CA GLY A 176 -10.12 -4.46 -16.75
C GLY A 176 -9.86 -5.89 -16.25
N GLN A 177 -8.59 -6.27 -16.02
CA GLN A 177 -8.22 -7.59 -15.48
C GLN A 177 -7.82 -7.55 -14.00
N GLY A 178 -8.41 -6.65 -13.20
CA GLY A 178 -8.17 -6.58 -11.77
C GLY A 178 -8.50 -7.88 -11.04
N ALA A 179 -7.85 -8.10 -9.90
CA ALA A 179 -8.10 -9.25 -9.04
C ALA A 179 -8.21 -8.85 -7.57
N THR A 180 -8.85 -9.72 -6.79
CA THR A 180 -9.08 -9.51 -5.37
C THR A 180 -8.50 -10.67 -4.58
N LEU A 181 -7.79 -10.38 -3.49
CA LEU A 181 -7.24 -11.37 -2.57
C LEU A 181 -7.94 -11.27 -1.20
N LEU A 182 -8.82 -12.22 -0.90
CA LEU A 182 -9.54 -12.30 0.36
C LEU A 182 -8.77 -13.19 1.35
N MET A 183 -8.34 -12.67 2.50
CA MET A 183 -7.66 -13.47 3.55
C MET A 183 -8.43 -13.45 4.88
N GLY A 184 -8.65 -14.63 5.45
CA GLY A 184 -9.48 -14.80 6.65
C GLY A 184 -8.84 -14.31 7.96
N GLY A 185 -7.60 -13.84 7.96
CA GLY A 185 -6.86 -13.44 9.15
C GLY A 185 -5.91 -14.53 9.66
N GLY A 186 -5.35 -14.33 10.85
CA GLY A 186 -4.26 -15.17 11.36
C GLY A 186 -2.92 -14.79 10.72
N THR A 187 -2.04 -15.78 10.53
CA THR A 187 -0.82 -15.61 9.72
C THR A 187 -1.22 -15.52 8.25
N ASP A 188 -0.65 -14.55 7.54
CA ASP A 188 -0.94 -14.38 6.11
C ASP A 188 -0.44 -15.56 5.26
N VAL A 189 -1.07 -15.76 4.11
CA VAL A 189 -0.86 -16.95 3.27
C VAL A 189 0.19 -16.67 2.20
N ASP A 190 1.45 -17.01 2.47
CA ASP A 190 2.60 -16.80 1.56
C ASP A 190 2.35 -17.32 0.13
N SER A 191 1.70 -18.48 0.01
CA SER A 191 1.41 -19.09 -1.30
C SER A 191 0.41 -18.29 -2.13
N ALA A 192 -0.44 -17.47 -1.48
CA ALA A 192 -1.33 -16.57 -2.18
C ALA A 192 -0.56 -15.38 -2.76
N PHE A 193 0.38 -14.81 -2.01
CA PHE A 193 1.25 -13.75 -2.51
C PHE A 193 2.14 -14.26 -3.66
N THR A 194 2.91 -15.31 -3.41
CA THR A 194 3.90 -15.84 -4.37
C THR A 194 3.29 -16.60 -5.56
N GLY A 195 2.16 -17.28 -5.33
CA GLY A 195 1.52 -18.13 -6.34
C GLY A 195 0.34 -17.48 -7.07
N ARG A 196 -0.14 -16.31 -6.62
CA ARG A 196 -1.27 -15.58 -7.21
C ARG A 196 -0.92 -14.14 -7.54
N VAL A 197 -0.56 -13.35 -6.52
CA VAL A 197 -0.31 -11.90 -6.69
C VAL A 197 0.90 -11.66 -7.57
N LEU A 198 2.06 -12.25 -7.23
CA LEU A 198 3.30 -12.07 -7.97
C LEU A 198 3.18 -12.43 -9.46
N PRO A 199 2.63 -13.60 -9.85
CA PRO A 199 2.39 -13.91 -11.27
C PRO A 199 1.38 -12.99 -11.96
N HIS A 200 0.49 -12.34 -11.21
CA HIS A 200 -0.53 -11.44 -11.75
C HIS A 200 0.03 -10.05 -12.05
N ILE A 201 0.79 -9.47 -11.13
CA ILE A 201 1.35 -8.12 -11.27
C ILE A 201 2.72 -8.10 -11.96
N GLY A 202 3.50 -9.17 -11.83
CA GLY A 202 4.90 -9.24 -12.30
C GLY A 202 5.92 -8.99 -11.20
N ASN A 203 7.21 -9.08 -11.54
CA ASN A 203 8.32 -8.83 -10.61
C ASN A 203 8.66 -7.33 -10.56
N ASN A 204 9.31 -6.89 -9.47
CA ASN A 204 9.74 -5.51 -9.26
C ASN A 204 8.56 -4.55 -9.50
N GLN A 205 7.49 -4.75 -8.76
CA GLN A 205 6.28 -3.92 -8.81
C GLN A 205 6.06 -3.23 -7.48
N ASP A 206 5.25 -2.18 -7.48
CA ASP A 206 4.97 -1.41 -6.28
C ASP A 206 3.82 -1.99 -5.47
N VAL A 207 4.05 -2.03 -4.16
CA VAL A 207 3.11 -2.54 -3.17
C VAL A 207 2.76 -1.43 -2.19
N VAL A 208 1.47 -1.23 -1.95
CA VAL A 208 0.97 -0.32 -0.93
C VAL A 208 0.24 -1.08 0.15
N ILE A 209 0.56 -0.78 1.39
CA ILE A 209 -0.09 -1.34 2.58
C ILE A 209 -0.91 -0.24 3.22
N LEU A 210 -2.22 -0.46 3.36
CA LEU A 210 -3.13 0.49 3.99
C LEU A 210 -3.49 0.03 5.39
N ARG A 211 -3.42 0.97 6.34
CA ARG A 211 -3.71 0.78 7.76
C ARG A 211 -4.38 2.01 8.36
N THR A 212 -5.09 1.85 9.46
CA THR A 212 -5.55 2.95 10.35
C THR A 212 -4.81 2.97 11.68
N SER A 213 -3.99 1.96 11.95
CA SER A 213 -3.17 1.84 13.15
C SER A 213 -2.01 0.86 12.95
N GLY A 214 -1.09 0.83 13.91
CA GLY A 214 0.07 -0.07 13.89
C GLY A 214 1.28 0.54 13.18
N SER A 215 2.13 -0.32 12.62
CA SER A 215 3.40 0.05 11.98
C SER A 215 3.62 -0.69 10.65
N ASP A 216 4.83 -0.57 10.13
CA ASP A 216 5.34 -1.06 8.85
C ASP A 216 5.74 -2.55 8.80
N GLY A 217 5.17 -3.40 9.66
CA GLY A 217 5.56 -4.83 9.72
C GLY A 217 5.39 -5.62 8.41
N TYR A 218 4.69 -5.08 7.41
CA TYR A 218 4.56 -5.66 6.07
C TYR A 218 5.70 -5.29 5.11
N ASN A 219 6.45 -4.21 5.36
CA ASN A 219 7.41 -3.66 4.40
C ASN A 219 8.49 -4.68 4.03
N ASP A 220 9.30 -5.10 5.01
CA ASP A 220 10.38 -6.08 4.76
C ASP A 220 9.84 -7.43 4.32
N TYR A 221 8.72 -7.86 4.91
CA TYR A 221 8.09 -9.15 4.63
C TYR A 221 7.63 -9.23 3.16
N LEU A 222 6.83 -8.27 2.68
CA LEU A 222 6.32 -8.28 1.30
C LEU A 222 7.36 -7.83 0.28
N SER A 223 8.32 -6.99 0.67
CA SER A 223 9.45 -6.64 -0.21
C SER A 223 10.22 -7.90 -0.61
N GLY A 224 10.59 -8.73 0.38
CA GLY A 224 11.28 -10.00 0.14
C GLY A 224 10.39 -11.06 -0.53
N LEU A 225 9.14 -11.22 -0.08
CA LEU A 225 8.26 -12.28 -0.54
C LEU A 225 7.79 -12.09 -1.99
N LEU A 226 7.52 -10.85 -2.40
CA LEU A 226 7.09 -10.51 -3.76
C LEU A 226 8.25 -10.08 -4.67
N ASN A 227 9.46 -9.89 -4.14
CA ASN A 227 10.54 -9.21 -4.86
C ASN A 227 10.01 -7.88 -5.45
N ALA A 228 9.43 -7.06 -4.58
CA ALA A 228 8.80 -5.79 -4.91
C ALA A 228 9.85 -4.72 -5.26
N ASP A 229 9.49 -3.75 -6.09
CA ASP A 229 10.35 -2.57 -6.33
C ASP A 229 10.31 -1.62 -5.14
N SER A 230 9.09 -1.34 -4.64
CA SER A 230 8.87 -0.69 -3.37
C SER A 230 7.70 -1.29 -2.58
N VAL A 231 7.75 -1.10 -1.25
CA VAL A 231 6.62 -1.33 -0.36
C VAL A 231 6.40 -0.05 0.46
N ASN A 232 5.22 0.54 0.33
CA ASN A 232 4.82 1.76 1.03
C ASN A 232 3.68 1.45 2.00
N THR A 233 3.93 1.55 3.32
CA THR A 233 2.87 1.49 4.32
C THR A 233 2.37 2.88 4.63
N LEU A 234 1.07 3.12 4.47
CA LEU A 234 0.39 4.37 4.79
C LEU A 234 -0.57 4.15 5.97
N LEU A 235 -0.40 4.95 7.04
CA LEU A 235 -1.36 5.03 8.13
C LEU A 235 -2.36 6.16 7.83
N VAL A 236 -3.55 5.77 7.35
CA VAL A 236 -4.62 6.69 6.95
C VAL A 236 -5.76 6.60 7.97
N ASP A 237 -5.60 7.26 9.12
CA ASP A 237 -6.52 7.22 10.26
C ASP A 237 -7.50 8.41 10.33
N SER A 238 -7.52 9.26 9.31
CA SER A 238 -8.43 10.39 9.23
C SER A 238 -9.01 10.57 7.83
N ARG A 239 -10.24 11.10 7.76
CA ARG A 239 -10.86 11.53 6.50
C ARG A 239 -10.02 12.58 5.76
N THR A 240 -9.24 13.40 6.46
CA THR A 240 -8.33 14.38 5.83
C THR A 240 -7.24 13.65 5.06
N LEU A 241 -6.56 12.69 5.69
CA LEU A 241 -5.55 11.86 5.04
C LEU A 241 -6.15 11.02 3.90
N ALA A 242 -7.34 10.47 4.09
CA ALA A 242 -8.04 9.71 3.04
C ALA A 242 -8.46 10.55 1.82
N ASN A 243 -8.47 11.89 1.95
CA ASN A 243 -8.70 12.82 0.84
C ASN A 243 -7.43 13.57 0.40
N SER A 244 -6.25 13.11 0.85
CA SER A 244 -4.98 13.67 0.42
C SER A 244 -4.64 13.24 -1.00
N ASP A 245 -4.22 14.20 -1.83
CA ASP A 245 -3.73 13.93 -3.18
C ASP A 245 -2.54 12.95 -3.17
N TYR A 246 -1.65 13.04 -2.17
CA TYR A 246 -0.50 12.13 -2.04
C TYR A 246 -0.95 10.69 -1.78
N VAL A 247 -1.88 10.48 -0.84
CA VAL A 247 -2.41 9.14 -0.52
C VAL A 247 -3.11 8.55 -1.74
N ALA A 248 -3.96 9.34 -2.41
CA ALA A 248 -4.64 8.90 -3.62
C ALA A 248 -3.65 8.57 -4.75
N TRP A 249 -2.59 9.37 -4.91
CA TRP A 249 -1.55 9.15 -5.91
C TRP A 249 -0.76 7.87 -5.63
N THR A 250 -0.26 7.67 -4.40
CA THR A 250 0.52 6.48 -4.02
C THR A 250 -0.28 5.20 -4.20
N ILE A 251 -1.58 5.22 -3.87
CA ILE A 251 -2.46 4.07 -4.12
C ILE A 251 -2.65 3.84 -5.61
N LYS A 252 -2.95 4.90 -6.39
CA LYS A 252 -3.22 4.78 -7.83
C LYS A 252 -2.02 4.29 -8.63
N SER A 253 -0.79 4.65 -8.24
CA SER A 253 0.43 4.23 -8.94
C SER A 253 0.76 2.75 -8.69
N ALA A 254 0.50 2.20 -7.50
CA ALA A 254 0.85 0.82 -7.18
C ALA A 254 0.14 -0.28 -7.99
N GLU A 255 0.80 -1.42 -8.20
CA GLU A 255 0.21 -2.61 -8.84
C GLU A 255 -0.53 -3.52 -7.85
N PHE A 256 -0.14 -3.48 -6.57
CA PHE A 256 -0.77 -4.24 -5.51
C PHE A 256 -1.05 -3.38 -4.29
N VAL A 257 -2.31 -3.34 -3.86
CA VAL A 257 -2.71 -2.71 -2.60
C VAL A 257 -3.19 -3.79 -1.63
N PHE A 258 -2.65 -3.80 -0.42
CA PHE A 258 -3.03 -4.74 0.64
C PHE A 258 -3.56 -3.99 1.87
N ILE A 259 -4.78 -4.30 2.28
CA ILE A 259 -5.41 -3.71 3.46
C ILE A 259 -5.18 -4.63 4.66
N ALA A 260 -4.47 -4.14 5.66
CA ALA A 260 -4.13 -4.94 6.84
C ALA A 260 -5.35 -5.23 7.73
N GLY A 261 -5.19 -6.15 8.67
CA GLY A 261 -6.13 -6.33 9.77
C GLY A 261 -6.24 -5.08 10.66
N GLY A 262 -7.31 -5.00 11.46
CA GLY A 262 -7.64 -3.83 12.27
C GLY A 262 -9.11 -3.88 12.67
N ASP A 263 -9.73 -2.71 12.78
CA ASP A 263 -11.19 -2.56 12.92
C ASP A 263 -11.78 -2.10 11.59
N GLN A 264 -12.73 -2.87 11.04
CA GLN A 264 -13.37 -2.53 9.78
C GLN A 264 -14.28 -1.29 9.88
N ALA A 265 -14.80 -0.96 11.07
CA ALA A 265 -15.56 0.27 11.31
C ALA A 265 -14.67 1.50 11.17
N ASP A 266 -13.44 1.45 11.71
CA ASP A 266 -12.46 2.52 11.56
C ASP A 266 -12.13 2.76 10.09
N TYR A 267 -11.90 1.70 9.32
CA TYR A 267 -11.65 1.83 7.88
C TYR A 267 -12.83 2.48 7.15
N LEU A 268 -14.07 2.03 7.39
CA LEU A 268 -15.25 2.63 6.78
C LEU A 268 -15.42 4.11 7.16
N ASN A 269 -15.29 4.43 8.44
CA ASN A 269 -15.44 5.80 8.96
C ASN A 269 -14.46 6.78 8.30
N GLN A 270 -13.20 6.36 8.10
CA GLN A 270 -12.19 7.22 7.52
C GLN A 270 -12.20 7.22 5.98
N TRP A 271 -12.48 6.10 5.33
CA TRP A 271 -12.21 5.94 3.90
C TRP A 271 -13.45 5.96 3.02
N HIS A 272 -14.65 5.68 3.55
CA HIS A 272 -15.86 5.68 2.74
C HIS A 272 -16.20 7.09 2.22
N ASN A 273 -16.57 7.19 0.94
CA ASN A 273 -16.78 8.42 0.17
C ASN A 273 -15.58 9.38 0.24
N THR A 274 -14.37 8.90 -0.05
CA THR A 274 -13.13 9.70 -0.11
C THR A 274 -12.32 9.41 -1.36
N GLN A 275 -11.32 10.24 -1.65
CA GLN A 275 -10.41 9.99 -2.76
C GLN A 275 -9.65 8.65 -2.62
N LEU A 276 -9.39 8.17 -1.40
CA LEU A 276 -8.79 6.85 -1.17
C LEU A 276 -9.65 5.74 -1.74
N GLN A 277 -10.97 5.81 -1.55
CA GLN A 277 -11.89 4.82 -2.10
C GLN A 277 -11.85 4.81 -3.63
N ASP A 278 -11.84 6.00 -4.26
CA ASP A 278 -11.70 6.13 -5.71
C ASP A 278 -10.35 5.61 -6.21
N ALA A 279 -9.28 5.82 -5.42
CA ALA A 279 -7.94 5.32 -5.73
C ALA A 279 -7.86 3.79 -5.67
N LEU A 280 -8.50 3.16 -4.67
CA LEU A 280 -8.65 1.70 -4.63
C LEU A 280 -9.36 1.21 -5.89
N GLN A 281 -10.52 1.78 -6.24
CA GLN A 281 -11.24 1.38 -7.45
C GLN A 281 -10.36 1.49 -8.70
N HIS A 282 -9.59 2.57 -8.82
CA HIS A 282 -8.66 2.77 -9.94
C HIS A 282 -7.62 1.64 -10.06
N VAL A 283 -7.04 1.17 -8.93
CA VAL A 283 -6.08 0.05 -8.94
C VAL A 283 -6.72 -1.21 -9.50
N TYR A 284 -7.94 -1.52 -9.10
CA TYR A 284 -8.67 -2.67 -9.64
C TYR A 284 -8.94 -2.50 -11.14
N ASP A 285 -9.44 -1.33 -11.55
CA ASP A 285 -9.83 -1.04 -12.94
C ASP A 285 -8.63 -1.04 -13.91
N LYS A 286 -7.45 -0.60 -13.45
CA LYS A 286 -6.22 -0.64 -14.26
C LYS A 286 -5.60 -2.04 -14.37
N GLY A 287 -6.12 -3.03 -13.64
CA GLY A 287 -5.68 -4.42 -13.72
C GLY A 287 -4.85 -4.92 -12.52
N GLY A 288 -4.70 -4.09 -11.50
CA GLY A 288 -3.93 -4.41 -10.31
C GLY A 288 -4.66 -5.36 -9.37
N VAL A 289 -4.02 -5.67 -8.24
CA VAL A 289 -4.59 -6.51 -7.19
C VAL A 289 -4.97 -5.66 -5.99
N ILE A 290 -6.16 -5.89 -5.44
CA ILE A 290 -6.54 -5.38 -4.12
C ILE A 290 -6.74 -6.57 -3.21
N GLY A 291 -5.94 -6.66 -2.16
CA GLY A 291 -6.03 -7.70 -1.15
C GLY A 291 -6.35 -7.14 0.22
N GLY A 292 -6.74 -8.03 1.13
CA GLY A 292 -6.85 -7.66 2.53
C GLY A 292 -7.06 -8.86 3.43
N THR A 293 -6.67 -8.70 4.70
CA THR A 293 -6.74 -9.75 5.73
C THR A 293 -7.62 -9.29 6.89
N SER A 294 -8.42 -10.20 7.45
CA SER A 294 -9.31 -9.90 8.58
C SER A 294 -10.25 -8.70 8.28
N ALA A 295 -10.15 -7.59 9.01
CA ALA A 295 -10.89 -6.36 8.71
C ALA A 295 -10.65 -5.85 7.27
N GLY A 296 -9.44 -5.99 6.73
CA GLY A 296 -9.14 -5.63 5.35
C GLY A 296 -9.92 -6.48 4.34
N MET A 297 -10.09 -7.79 4.60
CA MET A 297 -10.96 -8.65 3.77
C MET A 297 -12.43 -8.22 3.88
N ALA A 298 -12.88 -7.79 5.08
CA ALA A 298 -14.26 -7.38 5.30
C ALA A 298 -14.72 -6.25 4.35
N LEU A 299 -13.81 -5.33 4.02
CA LEU A 299 -14.07 -4.20 3.11
C LEU A 299 -14.21 -4.62 1.64
N LEU A 300 -13.82 -5.85 1.29
CA LEU A 300 -13.78 -6.35 -0.09
C LEU A 300 -15.12 -6.92 -0.57
N GLY A 301 -16.08 -7.13 0.33
CA GLY A 301 -17.46 -7.43 -0.01
C GLY A 301 -18.25 -6.19 -0.42
N GLY A 302 -19.32 -6.38 -1.19
CA GLY A 302 -20.29 -5.33 -1.51
C GLY A 302 -21.15 -4.91 -0.30
N SER A 303 -21.16 -5.70 0.77
CA SER A 303 -21.70 -5.37 2.08
C SER A 303 -20.69 -5.74 3.17
N VAL A 304 -20.57 -4.90 4.20
CA VAL A 304 -19.57 -5.04 5.26
C VAL A 304 -20.28 -5.19 6.59
N TYR A 305 -19.90 -6.21 7.37
CA TYR A 305 -20.31 -6.29 8.77
C TYR A 305 -19.57 -5.22 9.58
N ASP A 306 -20.32 -4.23 10.05
CA ASP A 306 -19.81 -2.97 10.58
C ASP A 306 -20.40 -2.70 11.97
N PRO A 307 -19.85 -3.26 13.05
CA PRO A 307 -20.41 -3.09 14.38
C PRO A 307 -20.30 -1.67 14.94
N ASP A 308 -19.67 -0.70 14.27
CA ASP A 308 -19.30 0.64 14.79
C ASP A 308 -19.92 1.06 16.13
N GLY A 309 -19.09 1.04 17.19
CA GLY A 309 -19.51 1.45 18.54
C GLY A 309 -20.42 0.47 19.29
N ILE A 310 -20.71 -0.71 18.73
CA ILE A 310 -21.47 -1.79 19.37
C ILE A 310 -20.64 -3.08 19.51
N LEU A 311 -21.16 -4.05 20.26
CA LEU A 311 -20.48 -5.34 20.43
C LEU A 311 -20.51 -6.17 19.15
N GLY A 312 -19.47 -6.99 18.97
CA GLY A 312 -19.39 -7.92 17.84
C GLY A 312 -20.42 -9.04 17.93
N ALA A 313 -21.06 -9.36 16.80
CA ALA A 313 -22.06 -10.40 16.66
C ALA A 313 -21.48 -11.79 16.90
N ILE A 314 -22.12 -12.54 17.79
CA ILE A 314 -21.80 -13.92 18.15
C ILE A 314 -22.95 -14.82 17.70
N SER A 315 -22.61 -15.97 17.12
CA SER A 315 -23.58 -16.94 16.58
C SER A 315 -24.68 -17.32 17.57
N ASP A 316 -24.33 -17.67 18.81
CA ASP A 316 -25.29 -18.04 19.87
C ASP A 316 -26.30 -16.94 20.20
N GLU A 317 -25.95 -15.67 19.99
CA GLU A 317 -26.80 -14.52 20.32
C GLU A 317 -27.72 -14.17 19.15
N VAL A 318 -27.15 -14.02 17.96
CA VAL A 318 -27.88 -13.55 16.76
C VAL A 318 -28.89 -14.57 16.22
N VAL A 319 -28.79 -15.84 16.60
CA VAL A 319 -29.83 -16.83 16.27
C VAL A 319 -31.11 -16.65 17.11
N THR A 320 -31.03 -15.98 18.25
CA THR A 320 -32.19 -15.80 19.15
C THR A 320 -33.07 -14.60 18.77
N ASP A 321 -32.52 -13.66 18.00
CA ASP A 321 -33.23 -12.51 17.45
C ASP A 321 -32.66 -12.15 16.08
N PHE A 322 -33.48 -12.24 15.03
CA PHE A 322 -33.06 -11.84 13.69
C PHE A 322 -32.55 -10.40 13.60
N CYS A 323 -33.01 -9.49 14.46
CA CYS A 323 -32.59 -8.08 14.49
C CYS A 323 -31.78 -7.76 15.74
N HIS A 324 -30.98 -8.72 16.23
CA HIS A 324 -30.10 -8.53 17.37
C HIS A 324 -29.27 -7.25 17.22
N ASP A 325 -29.09 -6.51 18.32
CA ASP A 325 -28.49 -5.17 18.36
C ASP A 325 -27.00 -5.14 17.97
N THR A 326 -26.37 -6.30 17.83
CA THR A 326 -24.98 -6.47 17.34
C THR A 326 -24.88 -6.62 15.83
N ILE A 327 -26.01 -6.62 15.11
CA ILE A 327 -26.07 -6.72 13.66
C ILE A 327 -26.17 -5.30 13.08
N ASN A 328 -25.06 -4.84 12.50
CA ASN A 328 -25.04 -3.65 11.66
C ASN A 328 -24.27 -3.98 10.37
N ILE A 329 -24.87 -3.67 9.23
CA ILE A 329 -24.32 -3.98 7.90
C ILE A 329 -24.31 -2.69 7.08
N SER A 330 -23.12 -2.29 6.69
CA SER A 330 -22.85 -1.11 5.89
C SER A 330 -22.58 -1.49 4.43
N GLN A 331 -22.62 -0.51 3.55
CA GLN A 331 -22.25 -0.69 2.15
C GLN A 331 -20.73 -0.91 2.01
N GLY A 332 -20.32 -1.76 1.06
CA GLY A 332 -18.93 -1.98 0.68
C GLY A 332 -18.24 -0.74 0.11
N MET A 333 -16.91 -0.75 0.14
CA MET A 333 -16.10 0.39 -0.30
C MET A 333 -15.84 0.45 -1.80
N PHE A 334 -15.80 -0.66 -2.53
CA PHE A 334 -15.48 -0.60 -3.96
C PHE A 334 -16.34 -1.55 -4.77
N SER A 335 -16.46 -1.23 -6.05
CA SER A 335 -17.28 -1.92 -7.02
C SER A 335 -16.48 -3.02 -7.71
N ASN A 336 -16.64 -4.24 -7.21
CA ASN A 336 -16.25 -5.46 -7.92
C ASN A 336 -17.52 -6.27 -8.23
N ASN A 337 -17.87 -6.42 -9.50
CA ASN A 337 -19.11 -7.11 -9.91
C ASN A 337 -19.23 -8.54 -9.37
N LEU A 338 -18.10 -9.23 -9.14
CA LEU A 338 -18.08 -10.59 -8.58
C LEU A 338 -18.39 -10.63 -7.08
N LEU A 339 -18.14 -9.53 -6.38
CA LEU A 339 -18.30 -9.39 -4.94
C LEU A 339 -19.40 -8.38 -4.55
N ALA A 340 -20.02 -7.71 -5.51
CA ALA A 340 -21.02 -6.66 -5.30
C ALA A 340 -22.24 -7.13 -4.48
N ASN A 341 -22.63 -8.39 -4.65
CA ASN A 341 -23.72 -9.02 -3.89
C ASN A 341 -23.19 -9.96 -2.81
N THR A 342 -22.05 -9.63 -2.19
CA THR A 342 -21.44 -10.47 -1.17
C THR A 342 -21.16 -9.72 0.12
N LEU A 343 -21.34 -10.41 1.24
CA LEU A 343 -20.74 -10.03 2.51
C LEU A 343 -19.61 -11.00 2.82
N THR A 344 -18.50 -10.50 3.33
CA THR A 344 -17.36 -11.32 3.74
C THR A 344 -17.28 -11.49 5.24
N ASP A 345 -16.91 -12.68 5.70
CA ASP A 345 -16.65 -12.98 7.12
C ASP A 345 -15.26 -13.62 7.30
N THR A 346 -14.60 -13.37 8.42
CA THR A 346 -13.20 -13.72 8.68
C THR A 346 -13.05 -14.48 9.99
N HIS A 347 -11.89 -15.07 10.26
CA HIS A 347 -11.62 -15.87 11.46
C HIS A 347 -12.74 -16.89 11.72
N PHE A 348 -13.20 -17.52 10.64
CA PHE A 348 -14.56 -18.02 10.55
C PHE A 348 -14.81 -19.21 11.48
N ALA A 349 -14.16 -20.35 11.25
CA ALA A 349 -14.28 -21.51 12.13
C ALA A 349 -13.68 -21.25 13.52
N GLU A 350 -12.61 -20.45 13.61
CA GLU A 350 -11.91 -20.17 14.87
C GLU A 350 -12.78 -19.44 15.89
N ARG A 351 -13.77 -18.67 15.42
CA ARG A 351 -14.65 -17.85 16.26
C ARG A 351 -16.12 -18.28 16.19
N ASP A 352 -16.38 -19.49 15.70
CA ASP A 352 -17.71 -20.06 15.51
C ASP A 352 -18.69 -19.12 14.81
N ARG A 353 -18.33 -18.64 13.60
CA ARG A 353 -19.07 -17.58 12.90
C ARG A 353 -20.11 -18.07 11.89
N LEU A 354 -20.39 -19.36 11.83
CA LEU A 354 -21.28 -19.93 10.83
C LEU A 354 -22.73 -19.48 10.96
N ALA A 355 -23.35 -19.54 12.15
CA ALA A 355 -24.71 -19.07 12.28
C ALA A 355 -24.82 -17.57 12.07
N ARG A 356 -23.90 -16.75 12.60
CA ARG A 356 -23.95 -15.31 12.33
C ARG A 356 -23.85 -15.00 10.83
N SER A 357 -23.01 -15.72 10.08
CA SER A 357 -22.93 -15.58 8.63
C SER A 357 -24.24 -15.98 7.93
N VAL A 358 -24.90 -17.05 8.38
CA VAL A 358 -26.22 -17.44 7.85
C VAL A 358 -27.31 -16.41 8.21
N VAL A 359 -27.26 -15.83 9.41
CA VAL A 359 -28.16 -14.74 9.82
C VAL A 359 -27.91 -13.50 8.97
N PHE A 360 -26.65 -13.12 8.75
CA PHE A 360 -26.28 -12.01 7.86
C PHE A 360 -26.81 -12.23 6.45
N LEU A 361 -26.69 -13.44 5.89
CA LEU A 361 -27.28 -13.78 4.58
C LEU A 361 -28.79 -13.46 4.53
N GLY A 362 -29.51 -13.64 5.63
CA GLY A 362 -30.93 -13.29 5.74
C GLY A 362 -31.21 -11.78 5.63
N HIS A 363 -30.26 -10.93 6.02
CA HIS A 363 -30.34 -9.46 5.93
C HIS A 363 -29.95 -8.90 4.56
N LEU A 364 -29.28 -9.69 3.73
CA LEU A 364 -28.87 -9.27 2.39
C LEU A 364 -30.02 -9.38 1.38
N ALA A 365 -29.84 -8.69 0.24
CA ALA A 365 -30.77 -8.80 -0.88
C ALA A 365 -30.84 -10.23 -1.44
N ALA A 366 -31.97 -10.57 -2.07
CA ALA A 366 -32.13 -11.88 -2.70
C ALA A 366 -31.05 -12.12 -3.78
N GLY A 367 -30.43 -13.30 -3.75
CA GLY A 367 -29.32 -13.65 -4.65
C GLY A 367 -27.94 -13.19 -4.15
N SER A 368 -27.84 -12.57 -2.98
CA SER A 368 -26.57 -12.33 -2.30
C SER A 368 -25.98 -13.61 -1.70
N ASN A 369 -24.67 -13.58 -1.46
CA ASN A 369 -23.92 -14.67 -0.83
C ASN A 369 -23.12 -14.15 0.37
N VAL A 370 -22.78 -15.03 1.30
CA VAL A 370 -21.75 -14.75 2.31
C VAL A 370 -20.51 -15.59 2.01
N ILE A 371 -19.35 -14.94 1.85
CA ILE A 371 -18.05 -15.59 1.64
C ILE A 371 -17.27 -15.49 2.95
N ALA A 372 -17.10 -16.61 3.65
CA ALA A 372 -16.37 -16.65 4.90
C ALA A 372 -15.06 -17.41 4.76
N ALA A 373 -13.98 -16.93 5.39
CA ALA A 373 -12.68 -17.59 5.37
C ALA A 373 -12.16 -17.83 6.78
N ASP A 374 -11.62 -19.03 6.99
CA ASP A 374 -10.87 -19.39 8.19
C ASP A 374 -9.56 -18.61 8.28
N GLU A 375 -8.95 -18.59 9.47
CA GLU A 375 -7.58 -18.12 9.61
C GLU A 375 -6.61 -18.90 8.70
N ASN A 376 -5.48 -18.28 8.35
CA ASN A 376 -4.43 -18.85 7.50
C ASN A 376 -4.96 -19.39 6.16
N THR A 377 -6.01 -18.77 5.62
CA THR A 377 -6.71 -19.20 4.41
C THR A 377 -7.05 -18.00 3.54
N SER A 378 -6.97 -18.18 2.21
CA SER A 378 -7.30 -17.13 1.26
C SER A 378 -8.12 -17.63 0.07
N LEU A 379 -8.94 -16.74 -0.50
CA LEU A 379 -9.55 -16.89 -1.82
C LEU A 379 -9.01 -15.81 -2.76
N TYR A 380 -8.28 -16.21 -3.81
CA TYR A 380 -7.91 -15.29 -4.88
C TYR A 380 -8.98 -15.28 -5.96
N VAL A 381 -9.49 -14.11 -6.34
CA VAL A 381 -10.61 -13.91 -7.27
C VAL A 381 -10.15 -13.10 -8.47
N LYS A 382 -10.13 -13.71 -9.66
CA LYS A 382 -9.81 -13.00 -10.91
C LYS A 382 -11.05 -12.34 -11.51
N SER A 383 -10.86 -11.28 -12.30
CA SER A 383 -11.91 -10.58 -13.08
C SER A 383 -12.82 -11.48 -13.92
N ASN A 384 -12.32 -12.62 -14.41
CA ASN A 384 -13.12 -13.60 -15.17
C ASN A 384 -13.98 -14.54 -14.28
N GLY A 385 -13.95 -14.34 -12.95
CA GLY A 385 -14.67 -15.12 -11.95
C GLY A 385 -13.93 -16.34 -11.44
N GLU A 386 -12.87 -16.81 -12.11
CA GLU A 386 -12.09 -17.94 -11.64
C GLU A 386 -11.41 -17.60 -10.31
N SER A 387 -11.72 -18.40 -9.30
CA SER A 387 -11.25 -18.20 -7.94
C SER A 387 -10.63 -19.48 -7.39
N LEU A 388 -9.59 -19.34 -6.58
CA LEU A 388 -8.76 -20.45 -6.11
C LEU A 388 -8.40 -20.25 -4.64
N VAL A 389 -8.49 -21.32 -3.86
CA VAL A 389 -8.19 -21.32 -2.43
C VAL A 389 -6.73 -21.72 -2.18
N ASP A 390 -6.08 -21.00 -1.27
CA ASP A 390 -4.76 -21.29 -0.71
C ASP A 390 -4.82 -21.26 0.82
N GLY A 391 -3.82 -21.84 1.49
CA GLY A 391 -3.72 -21.87 2.95
C GLY A 391 -4.10 -23.21 3.58
N SER A 392 -4.31 -23.23 4.89
CA SER A 392 -4.50 -24.47 5.67
C SER A 392 -5.94 -24.76 6.12
N GLY A 393 -6.82 -23.75 6.12
CA GLY A 393 -8.23 -23.89 6.48
C GLY A 393 -9.14 -24.00 5.25
N ALA A 394 -10.34 -23.45 5.36
CA ALA A 394 -11.34 -23.47 4.30
C ALA A 394 -11.97 -22.09 4.04
N VAL A 395 -12.50 -21.96 2.82
CA VAL A 395 -13.40 -20.90 2.42
C VAL A 395 -14.80 -21.48 2.29
N TYR A 396 -15.77 -20.76 2.83
CA TYR A 396 -17.17 -21.12 2.89
C TYR A 396 -17.97 -20.11 2.08
N ILE A 397 -18.90 -20.60 1.26
CA ILE A 397 -19.84 -19.74 0.55
C ILE A 397 -21.25 -20.18 0.91
N PHE A 398 -22.01 -19.29 1.52
CA PHE A 398 -23.41 -19.49 1.87
C PHE A 398 -24.30 -18.76 0.88
N LYS A 399 -25.30 -19.46 0.35
CA LYS A 399 -26.29 -18.86 -0.55
C LYS A 399 -27.66 -19.53 -0.43
N GLU A 400 -28.68 -18.77 -0.79
CA GLU A 400 -30.01 -19.33 -0.98
C GLU A 400 -30.10 -20.12 -2.29
N THR A 401 -30.94 -21.15 -2.29
CA THR A 401 -31.28 -21.97 -3.45
C THR A 401 -32.79 -22.08 -3.58
N ALA A 402 -33.27 -22.78 -4.61
CA ALA A 402 -34.70 -23.02 -4.79
C ALA A 402 -35.35 -23.83 -3.65
N THR A 403 -34.56 -24.51 -2.82
CA THR A 403 -35.05 -25.28 -1.66
C THR A 403 -34.94 -24.53 -0.34
N THR A 404 -34.34 -23.34 -0.35
CA THR A 404 -34.18 -22.52 0.86
C THR A 404 -35.52 -22.02 1.38
N GLU A 405 -35.72 -22.11 2.69
CA GLU A 405 -36.94 -21.66 3.36
C GLU A 405 -36.61 -20.62 4.44
N ARG A 406 -37.02 -19.37 4.20
CA ARG A 406 -37.02 -18.29 5.19
C ARG A 406 -38.21 -18.44 6.14
N GLN A 407 -38.18 -19.44 7.02
CA GLN A 407 -39.33 -19.79 7.87
C GLN A 407 -39.63 -18.72 8.93
N GLN A 408 -38.61 -18.19 9.62
CA GLN A 408 -38.74 -17.14 10.62
C GLN A 408 -37.52 -16.20 10.57
N LEU A 409 -37.66 -15.07 9.87
CA LEU A 409 -36.66 -14.00 9.79
C LEU A 409 -37.32 -12.65 10.15
N SER A 410 -37.69 -12.47 11.41
CA SER A 410 -38.33 -11.25 11.90
C SER A 410 -37.73 -10.80 13.23
N CYS A 411 -37.64 -9.50 13.45
CA CYS A 411 -37.13 -8.94 14.70
C CYS A 411 -37.88 -9.46 15.93
N ASN A 412 -37.19 -9.58 17.06
CA ASN A 412 -37.67 -10.09 18.35
C ASN A 412 -38.16 -11.55 18.30
N ALA A 413 -37.69 -12.35 17.34
CA ALA A 413 -38.02 -13.75 17.23
C ALA A 413 -36.76 -14.59 16.87
N PRO A 414 -36.66 -15.83 17.36
CA PRO A 414 -35.59 -16.74 16.97
C PRO A 414 -35.57 -16.99 15.47
N VAL A 415 -34.35 -17.08 14.92
CA VAL A 415 -34.12 -17.33 13.50
C VAL A 415 -34.44 -18.78 13.17
N ILE A 416 -35.30 -19.01 12.19
CA ILE A 416 -35.49 -20.32 11.57
C ILE A 416 -35.27 -20.17 10.06
N TYR A 417 -34.14 -20.68 9.59
CA TYR A 417 -33.67 -20.51 8.22
C TYR A 417 -33.15 -21.84 7.68
N ASN A 418 -33.91 -22.46 6.79
CA ASN A 418 -33.66 -23.85 6.39
C ASN A 418 -33.07 -23.97 5.00
N ASN A 419 -32.30 -25.03 4.81
CA ASN A 419 -31.81 -25.49 3.50
C ASN A 419 -30.99 -24.44 2.75
N ILE A 420 -30.10 -23.76 3.46
CA ILE A 420 -29.05 -22.91 2.88
C ILE A 420 -27.98 -23.80 2.28
N GLU A 421 -27.55 -23.51 1.06
CA GLU A 421 -26.40 -24.19 0.50
C GLU A 421 -25.14 -23.57 1.08
N ARG A 422 -24.31 -24.42 1.70
CA ARG A 422 -22.95 -24.12 2.11
C ARG A 422 -22.00 -24.85 1.17
N LEU A 423 -21.15 -24.12 0.47
CA LEU A 423 -20.03 -24.65 -0.31
C LEU A 423 -18.73 -24.54 0.50
N LYS A 424 -17.92 -25.62 0.53
CA LYS A 424 -16.58 -25.69 1.17
C LYS A 424 -15.55 -25.72 0.07
N LEU A 425 -14.55 -24.89 0.19
CA LEU A 425 -13.36 -24.93 -0.66
C LEU A 425 -12.14 -25.00 0.26
N ILE A 426 -11.30 -26.00 0.07
CA ILE A 426 -9.98 -26.12 0.71
C ILE A 426 -8.88 -25.82 -0.31
N ALA A 427 -7.62 -25.76 0.14
CA ALA A 427 -6.47 -25.49 -0.73
C ALA A 427 -6.51 -26.26 -2.06
N ASN A 428 -6.23 -25.55 -3.16
CA ASN A 428 -6.28 -26.01 -4.55
C ASN A 428 -7.68 -26.27 -5.14
N GLN A 429 -8.75 -26.07 -4.37
CA GLN A 429 -10.11 -26.09 -4.89
C GLN A 429 -10.52 -24.73 -5.46
N GLN A 430 -11.45 -24.77 -6.39
CA GLN A 430 -11.83 -23.63 -7.23
C GLN A 430 -13.33 -23.46 -7.28
N ILE A 431 -13.73 -22.20 -7.48
CA ILE A 431 -15.07 -21.80 -7.92
C ILE A 431 -14.93 -20.73 -9.00
N ASN A 432 -15.78 -20.77 -10.01
CA ASN A 432 -16.00 -19.63 -10.89
C ASN A 432 -17.22 -18.84 -10.40
N LEU A 433 -17.02 -17.64 -9.83
CA LEU A 433 -18.08 -16.84 -9.21
C LEU A 433 -19.14 -16.33 -10.22
N ASN A 434 -18.83 -16.29 -11.52
CA ASN A 434 -19.82 -15.94 -12.55
C ASN A 434 -20.79 -17.08 -12.84
N THR A 435 -20.31 -18.32 -12.83
CA THR A 435 -21.09 -19.51 -13.27
C THR A 435 -21.54 -20.40 -12.11
N GLY A 436 -20.93 -20.24 -10.94
CA GLY A 436 -21.10 -21.14 -9.79
C GLY A 436 -20.43 -22.50 -9.96
N SER A 437 -19.70 -22.77 -11.05
CA SER A 437 -18.99 -24.04 -11.25
C SER A 437 -17.85 -24.19 -10.25
N HIS A 438 -17.81 -25.27 -9.48
CA HIS A 438 -16.80 -25.53 -8.47
C HIS A 438 -16.43 -27.02 -8.37
N ASN A 439 -15.33 -27.32 -7.68
CA ASN A 439 -14.94 -28.68 -7.28
C ASN A 439 -14.91 -28.87 -5.75
N GLY A 440 -15.50 -27.93 -5.01
CA GLY A 440 -15.70 -28.02 -3.55
C GLY A 440 -16.86 -28.91 -3.12
N GLU A 441 -16.99 -29.08 -1.81
CA GLU A 441 -18.05 -29.86 -1.17
C GLU A 441 -19.27 -28.99 -0.89
N THR A 442 -20.49 -29.46 -1.18
CA THR A 442 -21.74 -28.76 -0.83
C THR A 442 -22.48 -29.48 0.28
N LEU A 443 -23.07 -28.70 1.20
CA LEU A 443 -23.89 -29.20 2.30
C LEU A 443 -25.13 -28.30 2.46
N SER A 444 -26.28 -28.91 2.76
CA SER A 444 -27.46 -28.16 3.17
C SER A 444 -27.38 -27.87 4.67
N VAL A 445 -27.48 -26.60 5.05
CA VAL A 445 -27.42 -26.13 6.43
C VAL A 445 -28.74 -25.46 6.80
N SER A 446 -29.24 -25.75 8.00
CA SER A 446 -30.39 -25.07 8.59
C SER A 446 -30.03 -24.53 9.97
N ILE A 447 -30.61 -23.37 10.30
CA ILE A 447 -30.55 -22.73 11.61
C ILE A 447 -31.93 -22.77 12.26
N ASP A 448 -32.02 -23.23 13.51
CA ASP A 448 -33.20 -23.15 14.37
C ASP A 448 -32.80 -22.58 15.74
N GLY A 449 -32.92 -21.26 15.87
CA GLY A 449 -32.61 -20.51 17.08
C GLY A 449 -33.53 -20.79 18.28
N THR A 450 -34.57 -21.62 18.12
CA THR A 450 -35.37 -22.09 19.27
C THR A 450 -34.67 -23.22 20.04
N SER A 451 -33.60 -23.78 19.47
CA SER A 451 -32.84 -24.91 20.01
C SER A 451 -31.46 -24.47 20.54
N ASN A 452 -31.03 -25.05 21.66
CA ASN A 452 -29.65 -24.89 22.16
C ASN A 452 -28.59 -25.51 21.23
N ARG A 453 -29.01 -26.38 20.30
CA ARG A 453 -28.19 -26.87 19.18
C ARG A 453 -28.89 -26.43 17.91
N TYR A 454 -28.58 -25.22 17.47
CA TYR A 454 -29.32 -24.54 16.41
C TYR A 454 -28.83 -24.90 15.01
N TYR A 455 -27.71 -25.59 14.85
CA TYR A 455 -27.25 -26.10 13.56
C TYR A 455 -27.86 -27.45 13.19
N SER A 456 -28.26 -27.60 11.93
CA SER A 456 -28.46 -28.89 11.27
C SER A 456 -27.71 -28.91 9.94
N PRO A 457 -26.75 -29.83 9.73
CA PRO A 457 -26.28 -30.84 10.67
C PRO A 457 -25.50 -30.24 11.87
N LEU A 458 -25.24 -31.06 12.89
CA LEU A 458 -24.62 -30.63 14.15
C LEU A 458 -23.20 -30.04 13.99
N ASN A 459 -22.47 -30.44 12.95
CA ASN A 459 -21.18 -29.85 12.60
C ASN A 459 -21.19 -29.44 11.13
N PRO A 460 -21.55 -28.19 10.82
CA PRO A 460 -21.66 -27.71 9.44
C PRO A 460 -20.35 -27.14 8.85
N TYR A 461 -19.23 -27.14 9.59
CA TYR A 461 -17.92 -26.67 9.11
C TYR A 461 -17.20 -27.69 8.24
#